data_AF-A0A7X8SIM8-F1
#
_entry.id   AF-A0A7X8SIM8-F1
#
_cell.length_a   1.000
_cell.length_b   1.000
_cell.length_c   1.000
_cell.angle_alpha   90.00
_cell.angle_beta   90.00
_cell.angle_gamma   90.00
#
_symmetry.space_group_name_H-M   'P 1'
#
loop_
_entity.id
_entity.type
_entity.pdbx_description
1 polymer ?
#
loop_
_entity_poly.entity_id
_entity_poly.type
_entity_poly.pdbx_seq_one_letter_code
_entity_poly.pdbx_strand_id
1 'polypeptide(L)'
;MLSQIKHYIKTYISIRYGLAGALFLGIMVFGINYYDSGDVTASTTAALKQSAYTFIFGGYVSALCENYTSKGKFLIGVLLPSSIAIIATYTVHSLKGTPNPELSTIPTIIFAPLGFLFIAYNKKRELKRSSNPQA
;
A
#
# COMPACT_ATOMS: atom_id res chain seq x y z
N MET A 1 15.39 24.33 -2.29
CA MET A 1 14.35 23.56 -3.03
C MET A 1 14.44 22.05 -2.79
N LEU A 2 15.58 21.39 -3.10
CA LEU A 2 15.77 19.94 -2.90
C LEU A 2 15.57 19.46 -1.45
N SER A 3 16.00 20.23 -0.45
CA SER A 3 15.81 19.89 0.98
C SER A 3 14.35 19.93 1.41
N GLN A 4 13.58 20.90 0.92
CA GLN A 4 12.14 21.00 1.20
C GLN A 4 11.36 19.87 0.52
N ILE A 5 11.68 19.55 -0.74
CA ILE A 5 11.07 18.41 -1.45
C ILE A 5 11.35 17.09 -0.70
N LYS A 6 12.60 16.85 -0.27
CA LYS A 6 12.95 15.67 0.53
C LYS A 6 12.17 15.60 1.84
N HIS A 7 11.98 16.73 2.51
CA HIS A 7 11.19 16.80 3.74
C HIS A 7 9.71 16.49 3.49
N TYR A 8 9.10 17.08 2.46
CA TYR A 8 7.71 16.79 2.07
C TYR A 8 7.50 15.31 1.72
N ILE A 9 8.37 14.73 0.89
CA ILE A 9 8.28 13.31 0.53
C ILE A 9 8.38 12.43 1.77
N LYS A 10 9.30 12.71 2.69
CA LYS A 10 9.45 11.92 3.92
C LYS A 10 8.22 12.02 4.85
N THR A 11 7.53 13.16 4.82
CA THR A 11 6.35 13.41 5.67
C THR A 11 5.07 12.79 5.09
N TYR A 12 4.95 12.73 3.77
CA TYR A 12 3.72 12.31 3.09
C TYR A 12 3.82 11.00 2.31
N ILE A 13 5.01 10.40 2.20
CA ILE A 13 5.24 9.13 1.50
C ILE A 13 6.18 8.25 2.31
N SER A 14 5.68 7.09 2.73
CA SER A 14 6.48 6.09 3.42
C SER A 14 7.14 5.16 2.41
N ILE A 15 8.35 5.53 1.96
CA ILE A 15 9.13 4.78 0.95
C ILE A 15 9.27 3.30 1.33
N ARG A 16 9.53 3.00 2.62
CA ARG A 16 9.67 1.63 3.12
C ARG A 16 8.42 0.78 2.84
N TYR A 17 7.26 1.30 3.18
CA TYR A 17 6.00 0.57 3.05
C TYR A 17 5.48 0.57 1.61
N GLY A 18 5.69 1.66 0.87
CA GLY A 18 5.41 1.71 -0.57
C GLY A 18 6.21 0.65 -1.33
N LEU A 19 7.52 0.54 -1.08
CA LEU A 19 8.37 -0.46 -1.73
C LEU A 19 7.99 -1.89 -1.33
N ALA A 20 7.78 -2.15 -0.04
CA ALA A 20 7.39 -3.47 0.45
C ALA A 20 6.04 -3.91 -0.15
N GLY A 21 5.05 -3.02 -0.16
CA GLY A 21 3.75 -3.27 -0.77
C GLY A 21 3.86 -3.51 -2.27
N ALA A 22 4.65 -2.70 -2.99
CA ALA A 22 4.83 -2.82 -4.43
C ALA A 22 5.42 -4.17 -4.83
N LEU A 23 6.46 -4.62 -4.13
CA LEU A 23 7.09 -5.92 -4.39
C LEU A 23 6.11 -7.06 -4.10
N PHE A 24 5.48 -7.05 -2.93
CA PHE A 24 4.54 -8.10 -2.52
C PHE A 24 3.36 -8.22 -3.48
N LEU A 25 2.66 -7.11 -3.75
CA LEU A 25 1.49 -7.13 -4.63
C LEU A 25 1.87 -7.36 -6.10
N GLY A 26 3.03 -6.87 -6.55
CA GLY A 26 3.54 -7.14 -7.89
C GLY A 26 3.74 -8.63 -8.15
N ILE A 27 4.39 -9.33 -7.21
CA ILE A 27 4.60 -10.79 -7.28
C ILE A 27 3.26 -11.53 -7.28
N MET A 28 2.35 -11.15 -6.38
CA MET A 28 1.01 -11.77 -6.31
C MET A 28 0.23 -11.59 -7.62
N VAL A 29 0.18 -10.38 -8.17
CA VAL A 29 -0.53 -10.10 -9.42
C VAL A 29 0.09 -10.81 -10.61
N PHE A 30 1.43 -10.88 -10.68
CA PHE A 30 2.10 -11.69 -11.69
C PHE A 30 1.65 -13.15 -11.60
N GLY A 31 1.74 -13.76 -10.41
CA GLY A 31 1.37 -15.16 -10.20
C GLY A 31 -0.08 -15.43 -10.60
N ILE A 32 -1.02 -14.62 -10.12
CA ILE A 32 -2.45 -14.77 -10.43
C ILE A 32 -2.68 -14.72 -11.95
N ASN A 33 -2.11 -13.73 -12.65
CA ASN A 33 -2.34 -13.60 -14.10
C ASN A 33 -1.63 -14.69 -14.90
N TYR A 34 -0.44 -15.13 -14.47
CA TYR A 34 0.33 -16.15 -15.17
C TYR A 34 -0.34 -17.52 -15.06
N TYR A 35 -0.84 -17.88 -13.88
CA TYR A 35 -1.54 -19.15 -13.70
C TYR A 35 -2.93 -19.19 -14.34
N ASP A 36 -3.57 -18.04 -14.55
CA ASP A 36 -4.87 -17.94 -15.24
C ASP A 36 -4.74 -17.97 -16.77
N SER A 37 -3.80 -17.22 -17.33
CA SER A 37 -3.70 -17.00 -18.78
C SER A 37 -2.54 -17.71 -19.48
N GLY A 38 -1.49 -18.10 -18.75
CA GLY A 38 -0.23 -18.59 -19.32
C GLY A 38 0.62 -17.55 -20.06
N ASP A 39 0.14 -16.31 -20.20
CA ASP A 39 0.82 -15.24 -20.94
C ASP A 39 1.76 -14.46 -20.03
N VAL A 40 3.07 -14.65 -20.22
CA VAL A 40 4.13 -13.96 -19.47
C VAL A 40 4.12 -12.45 -19.70
N THR A 41 3.86 -11.98 -20.92
CA THR A 41 3.91 -10.57 -21.29
C THR A 41 2.74 -9.81 -20.68
N ALA A 42 1.52 -10.36 -20.79
CA ALA A 42 0.34 -9.79 -20.15
C ALA A 42 0.48 -9.75 -18.63
N SER A 43 0.96 -10.86 -18.03
CA SER A 43 1.16 -10.99 -16.58
C SER A 43 2.21 -10.02 -16.05
N THR A 44 3.33 -9.86 -16.77
CA THR A 44 4.38 -8.89 -16.42
C THR A 44 3.84 -7.46 -16.49
N THR A 45 3.05 -7.14 -17.51
CA THR A 45 2.44 -5.82 -17.67
C THR A 45 1.48 -5.49 -16.52
N ALA A 46 0.65 -6.46 -16.12
CA ALA A 46 -0.25 -6.32 -14.98
C ALA A 46 0.54 -6.11 -13.66
N ALA A 47 1.58 -6.91 -13.43
CA ALA A 47 2.44 -6.82 -12.27
C ALA A 47 3.20 -5.48 -12.18
N LEU A 48 3.73 -4.97 -13.30
CA LEU A 48 4.41 -3.67 -13.34
C LEU A 48 3.44 -2.53 -13.06
N LYS A 49 2.24 -2.56 -13.66
CA LYS A 49 1.18 -1.61 -13.35
C LYS A 49 0.87 -1.65 -11.85
N GLN A 50 0.71 -2.85 -11.28
CA GLN A 50 0.44 -3.08 -9.86
C GLN A 50 1.53 -2.48 -8.96
N SER A 51 2.78 -2.84 -9.22
CA SER A 51 3.94 -2.37 -8.45
C SER A 51 4.09 -0.86 -8.52
N ALA A 52 3.95 -0.26 -9.71
CA ALA A 52 4.13 1.18 -9.88
C ALA A 52 3.09 1.98 -9.09
N TYR A 53 1.80 1.63 -9.18
CA TYR A 53 0.79 2.35 -8.40
C TYR A 53 0.91 2.05 -6.91
N THR A 54 1.24 0.81 -6.52
CA THR A 54 1.38 0.46 -5.10
C THR A 54 2.57 1.17 -4.46
N PHE A 55 3.66 1.37 -5.21
CA PHE A 55 4.81 2.10 -4.71
C PHE A 55 4.46 3.54 -4.36
N ILE A 56 3.83 4.24 -5.31
CA ILE A 56 3.48 5.67 -5.15
C ILE A 56 2.31 5.82 -4.17
N PHE A 57 1.18 5.21 -4.52
CA PHE A 57 -0.07 5.37 -3.78
C PHE A 57 -0.01 4.64 -2.44
N GLY A 58 0.45 3.38 -2.43
CA GLY A 58 0.65 2.61 -1.20
C GLY A 58 1.62 3.30 -0.23
N GLY A 59 2.68 3.94 -0.74
CA GLY A 59 3.58 4.78 0.07
C GLY A 59 2.84 5.97 0.71
N TYR A 60 2.00 6.66 -0.05
CA TYR A 60 1.18 7.77 0.44
C TYR A 60 0.16 7.33 1.51
N VAL A 61 -0.65 6.31 1.25
CA VAL A 61 -1.65 5.84 2.23
C VAL A 61 -0.99 5.21 3.47
N SER A 62 0.20 4.64 3.32
CA SER A 62 0.99 4.17 4.48
C SER A 62 1.43 5.34 5.37
N ALA A 63 1.89 6.45 4.78
CA ALA A 63 2.21 7.65 5.55
C ALA A 63 0.97 8.23 6.24
N LEU A 64 -0.19 8.17 5.57
CA LEU A 64 -1.47 8.57 6.15
C LEU A 64 -1.83 7.70 7.38
N CYS A 65 -1.67 6.38 7.27
CA CYS A 65 -1.83 5.43 8.38
C CYS A 65 -0.93 5.80 9.57
N GLU A 66 0.37 6.02 9.32
CA GLU A 66 1.33 6.42 10.36
C GLU A 66 0.96 7.76 11.01
N ASN A 67 0.50 8.74 10.23
CA ASN A 67 0.11 10.07 10.72
C ASN A 67 -1.09 10.00 11.67
N TYR A 68 -2.17 9.33 11.27
CA TYR A 68 -3.36 9.16 12.12
C TYR A 68 -3.05 8.33 13.36
N THR A 69 -2.26 7.27 13.22
CA THR A 69 -1.83 6.44 14.36
C THR A 69 -1.02 7.26 15.35
N SER A 70 -0.14 8.14 14.88
CA SER A 70 0.67 9.02 15.73
C SER A 70 -0.16 10.04 16.52
N LYS A 71 -1.37 10.35 16.05
CA LYS A 71 -2.35 11.21 16.74
C LYS A 71 -3.29 10.42 17.66
N GLY A 72 -3.00 9.13 17.92
CA GLY A 72 -3.84 8.25 18.73
C GLY A 72 -5.09 7.72 18.03
N LYS A 73 -5.32 8.06 16.76
CA LYS A 73 -6.49 7.65 15.97
C LYS A 73 -6.26 6.30 15.28
N PHE A 74 -6.04 5.24 16.06
CA PHE A 74 -5.65 3.92 15.55
C PHE A 74 -6.64 3.34 14.53
N LEU A 75 -7.93 3.25 14.88
CA LEU A 75 -8.94 2.67 13.97
C LEU A 75 -9.07 3.45 12.66
N ILE A 76 -9.05 4.78 12.73
CA ILE A 76 -9.09 5.64 11.54
C ILE A 76 -7.82 5.46 10.70
N GLY A 77 -6.65 5.34 11.36
CA GLY A 77 -5.38 5.09 10.70
C GLY A 77 -5.32 3.76 9.95
N VAL A 78 -6.15 2.77 10.32
CA VAL A 78 -6.27 1.52 9.57
C VAL A 78 -7.36 1.62 8.51
N LEU A 79 -8.59 1.92 8.92
CA LEU A 79 -9.77 1.81 8.06
C LEU A 79 -9.75 2.80 6.89
N LEU A 80 -9.38 4.06 7.13
CA LEU A 80 -9.39 5.08 6.08
C LEU A 80 -8.35 4.77 4.99
N PRO A 81 -7.07 4.48 5.30
CA PRO A 81 -6.11 4.03 4.31
C PRO A 81 -6.51 2.73 3.59
N SER A 82 -7.11 1.76 4.30
CA SER A 82 -7.63 0.54 3.66
C SER A 82 -8.69 0.84 2.61
N SER A 83 -9.70 1.65 2.96
CA SER A 83 -10.76 2.03 2.02
C SER A 83 -10.21 2.77 0.82
N ILE A 84 -9.29 3.72 1.03
CA ILE A 84 -8.65 4.47 -0.05
C ILE A 84 -7.86 3.53 -0.99
N ALA A 85 -7.09 2.58 -0.44
CA ALA A 85 -6.34 1.62 -1.24
C ALA A 85 -7.25 0.71 -2.08
N ILE A 86 -8.33 0.19 -1.48
CA ILE A 86 -9.30 -0.68 -2.16
C ILE A 86 -9.99 0.08 -3.31
N ILE A 87 -10.49 1.30 -3.04
CA ILE A 87 -11.16 2.12 -4.05
C ILE A 87 -10.20 2.48 -5.19
N ALA A 88 -8.96 2.85 -4.87
CA ALA A 88 -7.96 3.16 -5.88
C ALA A 88 -7.62 1.95 -6.76
N THR A 89 -7.41 0.77 -6.15
CA THR A 89 -7.18 -0.47 -6.90
C THR A 89 -8.36 -0.79 -7.81
N TYR A 90 -9.58 -0.75 -7.28
CA TYR A 90 -10.79 -1.01 -8.06
C TYR A 90 -10.93 -0.02 -9.23
N THR A 91 -10.67 1.26 -8.99
CA THR A 91 -10.72 2.31 -10.02
C THR A 91 -9.69 2.06 -11.12
N VAL A 92 -8.45 1.73 -10.76
CA VAL A 92 -7.37 1.46 -11.73
C VAL A 92 -7.71 0.27 -12.62
N HIS A 93 -8.29 -0.79 -12.06
CA HIS A 93 -8.69 -1.97 -12.82
C HIS A 93 -9.98 -1.75 -13.63
N SER A 94 -10.92 -0.96 -13.12
CA SER A 94 -12.16 -0.63 -13.84
C SER A 94 -11.92 0.28 -15.05
N LEU A 95 -10.97 1.21 -14.98
CA LEU A 95 -10.66 2.15 -16.06
C LEU A 95 -9.79 1.56 -17.18
N LYS A 96 -9.03 0.49 -16.90
CA LYS A 96 -8.00 -0.03 -17.83
C LYS A 96 -8.44 -1.25 -18.65
N GLY A 97 -9.73 -1.59 -18.65
CA GLY A 97 -10.27 -2.70 -19.44
C GLY A 97 -9.70 -4.06 -19.04
N THR A 98 -9.28 -4.24 -17.79
CA THR A 98 -8.86 -5.55 -17.28
C THR A 98 -10.08 -6.49 -17.37
N PRO A 99 -9.97 -7.69 -17.95
CA PRO A 99 -11.12 -8.57 -18.16
C PRO A 99 -11.91 -8.88 -16.89
N ASN A 100 -11.24 -8.90 -15.73
CA ASN A 100 -11.83 -9.19 -14.42
C ASN A 100 -11.33 -8.21 -13.32
N PRO A 101 -11.92 -7.00 -13.23
CA PRO A 101 -11.51 -6.00 -12.23
C PRO A 101 -11.82 -6.44 -10.79
N GLU A 102 -12.86 -7.26 -10.60
CA GLU A 102 -13.24 -7.78 -9.28
C GLU A 102 -12.19 -8.76 -8.72
N LEU A 103 -11.78 -9.75 -9.53
CA LEU A 103 -10.74 -10.72 -9.14
C LEU A 103 -9.41 -10.04 -8.79
N SER A 104 -9.06 -8.97 -9.51
CA SER A 104 -7.83 -8.20 -9.27
C SER A 104 -7.90 -7.30 -8.02
N THR A 105 -9.10 -7.08 -7.47
CA THR A 105 -9.33 -6.26 -6.27
C THR A 105 -9.37 -7.10 -4.98
N ILE A 106 -9.71 -8.39 -5.07
CA ILE A 106 -9.74 -9.33 -3.94
C ILE A 106 -8.43 -9.32 -3.13
N PRO A 107 -7.23 -9.39 -3.74
CA PRO A 107 -5.99 -9.32 -2.97
C PRO A 107 -5.88 -8.03 -2.16
N THR A 108 -6.27 -6.88 -2.73
CA THR A 108 -6.22 -5.60 -2.01
C THR A 108 -7.25 -5.54 -0.88
N ILE A 109 -8.45 -6.07 -1.07
CA ILE A 109 -9.50 -6.11 -0.02
C ILE A 109 -9.00 -6.90 1.21
N ILE A 110 -8.30 -8.00 0.99
CA ILE A 110 -7.78 -8.84 2.08
C ILE A 110 -6.52 -8.22 2.69
N PHE A 111 -5.54 -7.86 1.87
CA PHE A 111 -4.21 -7.48 2.36
C PHE A 111 -4.09 -6.02 2.77
N ALA A 112 -4.93 -5.10 2.27
CA ALA A 112 -4.84 -3.70 2.69
C ALA A 112 -5.20 -3.50 4.19
N PRO A 113 -6.33 -4.04 4.71
CA PRO A 113 -6.63 -3.98 6.15
C PRO A 113 -5.53 -4.61 7.02
N LEU A 114 -5.04 -5.79 6.64
CA LEU A 114 -3.99 -6.49 7.39
C LEU A 114 -2.66 -5.71 7.36
N GLY A 115 -2.28 -5.19 6.20
CA GLY A 115 -1.09 -4.37 6.01
C GLY A 115 -1.13 -3.08 6.82
N PHE A 116 -2.24 -2.33 6.76
CA PHE A 116 -2.39 -1.09 7.53
C PHE A 116 -2.51 -1.35 9.04
N LEU A 117 -3.13 -2.45 9.45
CA LEU A 117 -3.13 -2.88 10.85
C LEU A 117 -1.69 -3.12 11.35
N PHE A 118 -0.86 -3.81 10.56
CA PHE A 118 0.55 -4.04 10.87
C PHE A 118 1.34 -2.73 10.94
N ILE A 119 1.12 -1.81 10.00
CA ILE A 119 1.77 -0.48 9.99
C ILE A 119 1.38 0.31 11.23
N ALA A 120 0.09 0.40 11.55
CA ALA A 120 -0.41 1.10 12.73
C ALA A 120 0.14 0.49 14.03
N TYR A 121 0.20 -0.85 14.13
CA TYR A 121 0.76 -1.52 15.29
C TYR A 121 2.25 -1.20 15.48
N ASN A 122 3.03 -1.27 14.41
CA ASN A 122 4.46 -0.93 14.47
C ASN A 122 4.68 0.53 14.84
N LYS A 123 3.88 1.45 14.29
CA LYS A 123 3.99 2.86 14.65
C LYS A 123 3.67 3.11 16.12
N LYS A 124 2.64 2.44 16.66
CA LYS A 124 2.32 2.51 18.10
C LYS A 124 3.47 2.01 18.98
N ARG A 125 4.17 0.94 18.56
CA ARG A 125 5.36 0.42 19.28
C ARG A 125 6.54 1.38 19.21
N GLU A 126 6.78 1.99 18.05
CA GLU A 126 7.82 3.00 17.87
C GLU A 126 7.61 4.19 18.81
N LEU A 127 6.38 4.72 18.87
CA LEU A 127 6.04 5.84 19.76
C LEU A 127 6.21 5.49 21.23
N LYS A 128 5.82 4.28 21.64
CA LYS A 128 6.04 3.78 23.01
C LYS A 128 7.52 3.71 23.38
N ARG A 129 8.36 3.21 22.48
CA ARG A 129 9.83 3.14 22.68
C ARG A 129 10.43 4.53 22.78
N SER A 130 10.04 5.46 21.91
CA SER A 130 10.50 6.85 21.97
C SER A 130 10.06 7.57 23.24
N SER A 131 8.90 7.22 23.81
CA SER A 131 8.43 7.77 25.09
C SER A 131 9.06 7.11 26.33
N ASN A 132 9.76 5.99 26.19
CA ASN A 132 10.40 5.28 27.31
C ASN A 132 11.87 4.92 26.99
N PRO A 133 12.81 5.87 27.10
CA PRO A 133 14.19 5.70 26.64
C PRO A 133 15.04 4.67 27.41
N GLN A 134 14.51 4.07 28.49
CA GLN A 134 15.25 3.19 29.40
C GLN A 134 14.83 1.71 29.32
N ALA A 135 14.08 1.30 28.28
CA ALA A 135 13.60 -0.09 28.09
C ALA A 135 14.24 -0.79 26.89
#